data_AF-A0A7V4EBY9-F1
#
_entry.id   AF-A0A7V4EBY9-F1
#
_cell.length_a   1.000
_cell.length_b   1.000
_cell.length_c   1.000
_cell.angle_alpha   90.00
_cell.angle_beta   90.00
_cell.angle_gamma   90.00
#
_symmetry.space_group_name_H-M   'P 1'
#
loop_
_entity.id
_entity.type
_entity.pdbx_description
1 polymer ?
#
loop_
_entity_poly.entity_id
_entity_poly.type
_entity_poly.pdbx_seq_one_letter_code
_entity_poly.pdbx_strand_id
1 'polypeptide(L)'
;MGKTKSELLENIKVLCNGLYEDARLRDMVEFVVKPQNLIMFETKLKNDGFNMILDLFGVDFYDNQRLKDYAGVKERFAVIYHFLKIPQNERVRVIVPVSEENPSVPSSVRLFRGADWFEREVYDLLGIKFEGHPDLRRIMLPEDFEGHPLRKDFPTKGVKEYVGTKYTPRLVRLPGKEKPQDVFEEGARMIINVGPTHPATHGTFRMIFELEGEDIVGADLEIGYLHRGVEKNGENMRWEDFIPMTDRLNYLSAYLNNMIYTEMLERFLGIWDDVPQRAKFIRVILAELSRIADHLVSIGTMAVDLGALTPFWYFFKVREEIYSVFEWAVGARLTTSGTSVGGVRRDLDEKTIEKIKWIIDDILPKALKDVDSLLTKNRIFIDRTRGIGVISAQEAIEWGFTGPSLRGSGVAWDIRKVQPYGLYELFDFEVPVATEGDVYSRYLVRMEEMVQSAKIIRQALENMPQDGIRIKSDKFASLPSLPDKKLVYTQIEALIHHFKGIVEGVVPPFGWFYFGGEAANGELGFFAISDGKRTPWRIRIRPPCFAIYQAFRYMVLGHKLADFVGILGSINIVAGELDR
;
A
#
# COMPACT_ATOMS: atom_id res chain seq x y z
N MET A 1 -17.05 -11.50 16.25
CA MET A 1 -18.23 -11.50 15.36
C MET A 1 -18.60 -10.05 15.13
N GLY A 2 -18.27 -9.51 13.96
CA GLY A 2 -18.56 -8.11 13.62
C GLY A 2 -20.06 -7.90 13.44
N LYS A 3 -20.54 -6.70 13.79
CA LYS A 3 -21.89 -6.27 13.46
C LYS A 3 -22.12 -6.40 11.96
N THR A 4 -23.34 -6.74 11.53
CA THR A 4 -23.64 -6.67 10.09
C THR A 4 -23.43 -5.23 9.61
N LYS A 5 -23.00 -5.03 8.35
CA LYS A 5 -22.75 -3.67 7.83
C LYS A 5 -23.97 -2.74 7.96
N SER A 6 -25.16 -3.33 7.93
CA SER A 6 -26.44 -2.65 8.19
C SER A 6 -26.59 -2.19 9.64
N GLU A 7 -26.27 -3.02 10.63
CA GLU A 7 -26.24 -2.63 12.04
C GLU A 7 -25.18 -1.55 12.30
N LEU A 8 -24.01 -1.63 11.67
CA LEU A 8 -22.98 -0.60 11.78
C LEU A 8 -23.50 0.75 11.28
N LEU A 9 -24.14 0.76 10.11
CA LEU A 9 -24.77 1.96 9.55
C LEU A 9 -25.81 2.54 10.51
N GLU A 10 -26.72 1.73 11.03
CA GLU A 10 -27.78 2.19 11.95
C GLU A 10 -27.20 2.76 13.25
N ASN A 11 -26.22 2.08 13.84
CA ASN A 11 -25.57 2.55 15.06
C ASN A 11 -24.89 3.91 14.84
N ILE A 12 -24.15 4.08 13.75
CA ILE A 12 -23.48 5.35 13.45
C ILE A 12 -24.49 6.44 13.08
N LYS A 13 -25.59 6.10 12.40
CA LYS A 13 -26.69 7.06 12.14
C LYS A 13 -27.26 7.62 13.45
N VAL A 14 -27.48 6.76 14.44
CA VAL A 14 -27.95 7.19 15.77
C VAL A 14 -26.89 8.04 16.48
N LEU A 15 -25.63 7.59 16.45
CA LEU A 15 -24.51 8.26 17.11
C LEU A 15 -24.25 9.67 16.55
N CYS A 16 -24.30 9.80 15.22
CA CYS A 16 -24.00 11.02 14.46
C CYS A 16 -25.24 11.73 13.93
N ASN A 17 -26.41 11.55 14.57
CA ASN A 17 -27.65 12.18 14.11
C ASN A 17 -27.50 13.71 13.97
N GLY A 18 -27.89 14.24 12.80
CA GLY A 18 -27.77 15.66 12.45
C GLY A 18 -26.38 16.14 12.01
N LEU A 19 -25.36 15.28 11.97
CA LEU A 19 -23.99 15.65 11.56
C LEU A 19 -23.65 15.28 10.11
N TYR A 20 -24.45 14.42 9.47
CA TYR A 20 -24.28 13.97 8.08
C TYR A 20 -25.47 14.42 7.22
N GLU A 21 -25.25 14.60 5.91
CA GLU A 21 -26.30 14.92 4.93
C GLU A 21 -26.92 13.67 4.32
N ASP A 22 -26.09 12.66 4.06
CA ASP A 22 -26.53 11.40 3.47
C ASP A 22 -25.71 10.24 4.04
N ALA A 23 -26.32 9.05 4.07
CA ALA A 23 -25.69 7.84 4.59
C ALA A 23 -26.14 6.63 3.76
N ARG A 24 -25.19 5.99 3.08
CA ARG A 24 -25.42 4.93 2.09
C ARG A 24 -24.64 3.66 2.48
N LEU A 25 -25.22 2.49 2.20
CA LEU A 25 -24.52 1.21 2.30
C LEU A 25 -24.18 0.72 0.89
N ARG A 26 -22.88 0.54 0.62
CA ARG A 26 -22.35 0.00 -0.65
C ARG A 26 -21.34 -1.11 -0.36
N ASP A 27 -20.13 -1.00 -0.91
CA ASP A 27 -18.97 -1.82 -0.53
C ASP A 27 -18.60 -1.58 0.93
N MET A 28 -18.66 -0.32 1.37
CA MET A 28 -18.49 0.10 2.75
C MET A 28 -19.67 0.99 3.20
N VAL A 29 -19.73 1.27 4.51
CA VAL A 29 -20.68 2.24 5.07
C VAL A 29 -20.17 3.64 4.75
N GLU A 30 -20.98 4.44 4.06
CA GLU A 30 -20.61 5.77 3.58
C GLU A 30 -21.44 6.86 4.25
N PHE A 31 -20.79 7.94 4.64
CA PHE A 31 -21.43 9.15 5.16
C PHE A 31 -20.95 10.37 4.39
N VAL A 32 -21.88 11.24 3.98
CA VAL A 32 -21.56 12.56 3.43
C VAL A 32 -21.65 13.58 4.56
N VAL A 33 -20.56 14.28 4.86
CA VAL A 33 -20.44 15.18 6.01
C VAL A 33 -19.91 16.53 5.56
N LYS A 34 -20.59 17.62 5.92
CA LYS A 34 -20.10 18.98 5.64
C LYS A 34 -18.76 19.25 6.33
N PRO A 35 -17.85 20.03 5.73
CA PRO A 35 -16.56 20.37 6.34
C PRO A 35 -16.67 20.89 7.77
N GLN A 36 -17.68 21.71 8.08
CA GLN A 36 -17.90 22.31 9.41
C GLN A 36 -18.20 21.27 10.51
N ASN A 37 -18.82 20.14 10.15
CA ASN A 37 -19.21 19.10 11.08
C ASN A 37 -18.17 17.97 11.20
N LEU A 38 -17.11 18.01 10.39
CA LEU A 38 -16.14 16.92 10.26
C LEU A 38 -15.49 16.56 11.60
N ILE A 39 -14.91 17.54 12.31
CA ILE A 39 -14.21 17.31 13.59
C ILE A 39 -15.16 16.69 14.62
N MET A 40 -16.41 17.16 14.69
CA MET A 40 -17.41 16.64 15.62
C MET A 40 -17.80 15.20 15.28
N PHE A 41 -17.93 14.89 13.99
CA PHE A 41 -18.22 13.54 13.50
C PHE A 41 -17.06 12.59 13.81
N GLU A 42 -15.84 12.98 13.49
CA GLU A 42 -14.61 12.22 13.76
C GLU A 42 -14.38 11.98 15.25
N THR A 43 -14.64 12.98 16.10
CA THR A 43 -14.54 12.83 17.56
C THR A 43 -15.51 11.76 18.07
N LYS A 44 -16.74 11.74 17.54
CA LYS A 44 -17.73 10.71 17.88
C LYS A 44 -17.31 9.33 17.37
N LEU A 45 -16.78 9.23 16.16
CA LEU A 45 -16.21 7.97 15.65
C LEU A 45 -15.07 7.47 16.52
N LYS A 46 -14.16 8.36 16.92
CA LYS A 46 -13.05 8.01 17.81
C LYS A 46 -13.54 7.50 19.16
N ASN A 47 -14.59 8.11 19.72
CA ASN A 47 -15.22 7.66 20.96
C ASN A 47 -15.95 6.32 20.82
N ASP A 48 -16.48 5.98 19.64
CA ASP A 48 -17.06 4.66 19.35
C ASP A 48 -15.99 3.57 19.17
N GLY A 49 -14.72 3.97 19.00
CA GLY A 49 -13.55 3.09 18.97
C GLY A 49 -12.86 3.02 17.60
N PHE A 50 -13.25 3.83 16.61
CA PHE A 50 -12.47 3.97 15.38
C PHE A 50 -11.12 4.60 15.70
N ASN A 51 -10.05 3.83 15.55
CA ASN A 51 -8.72 4.18 16.05
C ASN A 51 -7.71 4.50 14.93
N MET A 52 -8.02 4.17 13.68
CA MET A 52 -7.09 4.34 12.56
C MET A 52 -7.74 5.00 11.35
N ILE A 53 -7.02 5.96 10.74
CA ILE A 53 -7.27 6.39 9.36
C ILE A 53 -6.44 5.49 8.45
N LEU A 54 -7.12 4.71 7.62
CA LEU A 54 -6.49 3.76 6.69
C LEU A 54 -5.99 4.46 5.42
N ASP A 55 -6.79 5.38 4.88
CA ASP A 55 -6.47 6.21 3.71
C ASP A 55 -7.23 7.54 3.78
N LEU A 56 -6.66 8.58 3.18
CA LEU A 56 -7.29 9.88 2.99
C LEU A 56 -6.82 10.43 1.65
N PHE A 57 -7.75 10.79 0.78
CA PHE A 57 -7.44 11.30 -0.55
C PHE A 57 -8.55 12.21 -1.07
N GLY A 58 -8.20 13.06 -2.05
CA GLY A 58 -9.16 13.93 -2.72
C GLY A 58 -9.60 13.37 -4.07
N VAL A 59 -10.80 13.77 -4.48
CA VAL A 59 -11.40 13.47 -5.78
C VAL A 59 -11.86 14.76 -6.43
N ASP A 60 -11.55 14.93 -7.72
CA ASP A 60 -12.07 16.00 -8.57
C ASP A 60 -13.17 15.43 -9.49
N PHE A 61 -14.40 15.92 -9.31
CA PHE A 61 -15.59 15.55 -10.09
C PHE A 61 -15.87 16.51 -11.25
N TYR A 62 -14.84 17.23 -11.74
CA TYR A 62 -14.89 18.17 -12.86
C TYR A 62 -15.96 17.83 -13.92
N ASP A 63 -16.97 18.70 -14.05
CA ASP A 63 -18.10 18.62 -15.01
C ASP A 63 -18.88 17.29 -15.08
N ASN A 64 -18.70 16.37 -14.12
CA ASN A 64 -19.38 15.08 -14.11
C ASN A 64 -20.55 15.05 -13.11
N GLN A 65 -21.69 15.60 -13.51
CA GLN A 65 -22.88 15.67 -12.66
C GLN A 65 -23.37 14.30 -12.19
N ARG A 66 -23.25 13.28 -13.05
CA ARG A 66 -23.68 11.92 -12.71
C ARG A 66 -22.87 11.34 -11.54
N LEU A 67 -21.55 11.58 -11.52
CA LEU A 67 -20.69 11.15 -10.40
C LEU A 67 -20.94 11.98 -9.14
N LYS A 68 -21.22 13.27 -9.28
CA LYS A 68 -21.60 14.14 -8.16
C LYS A 68 -22.87 13.63 -7.47
N ASP A 69 -23.92 13.37 -8.24
CA ASP A 69 -25.18 12.81 -7.74
C ASP A 69 -24.96 11.43 -7.07
N TYR A 70 -24.08 10.61 -7.67
CA TYR A 70 -23.70 9.32 -7.10
C TYR A 70 -22.90 9.43 -5.82
N ALA A 71 -22.02 10.41 -5.66
CA ALA A 71 -21.32 10.65 -4.40
C ALA A 71 -22.20 11.39 -3.38
N GLY A 72 -23.34 11.94 -3.80
CA GLY A 72 -24.20 12.77 -2.95
C GLY A 72 -23.62 14.17 -2.70
N VAL A 73 -22.70 14.61 -3.55
CA VAL A 73 -22.02 15.91 -3.45
C VAL A 73 -22.51 16.84 -4.55
N LYS A 74 -22.54 18.15 -4.31
CA LYS A 74 -22.88 19.16 -5.34
C LYS A 74 -21.63 19.88 -5.86
N GLU A 75 -20.59 19.85 -5.05
CA GLU A 75 -19.34 20.54 -5.23
C GLU A 75 -18.42 19.82 -6.23
N ARG A 76 -17.39 20.54 -6.69
CA ARG A 76 -16.39 20.01 -7.61
C ARG A 76 -15.45 19.01 -6.93
N PHE A 77 -14.99 19.33 -5.73
CA PHE A 77 -14.03 18.51 -5.00
C PHE A 77 -14.72 17.74 -3.87
N ALA A 78 -14.17 16.57 -3.52
CA ALA A 78 -14.47 15.92 -2.26
C ALA A 78 -13.21 15.31 -1.66
N VAL A 79 -13.09 15.36 -0.35
CA VAL A 79 -12.06 14.62 0.41
C VAL A 79 -12.72 13.38 1.00
N ILE A 80 -12.13 12.22 0.76
CA ILE A 80 -12.62 10.92 1.21
C ILE A 80 -11.69 10.39 2.28
N TYR A 81 -12.27 10.01 3.42
CA TYR A 81 -11.58 9.42 4.56
C TYR A 81 -12.04 7.97 4.70
N HIS A 82 -11.08 7.04 4.82
CA HIS A 82 -11.35 5.66 5.19
C HIS A 82 -10.91 5.41 6.63
N PHE A 83 -11.88 5.20 7.52
CA PHE A 83 -11.63 4.84 8.91
C PHE A 83 -11.72 3.33 9.09
N LEU A 84 -10.84 2.79 9.93
CA LEU A 84 -10.82 1.38 10.32
C LEU A 84 -10.86 1.27 11.85
N LYS A 85 -11.69 0.33 12.31
CA LYS A 85 -11.79 -0.06 13.73
C LYS A 85 -11.07 -1.37 13.95
N ILE A 86 -9.91 -1.31 14.60
CA ILE A 86 -9.16 -2.50 15.04
C ILE A 86 -9.53 -2.78 16.50
N PRO A 87 -9.89 -4.03 16.88
CA PRO A 87 -9.82 -5.28 16.11
C PRO A 87 -11.11 -5.73 15.38
N GLN A 88 -12.21 -4.95 15.41
CA GLN A 88 -13.52 -5.41 14.93
C GLN A 88 -13.68 -5.48 13.40
N ASN A 89 -12.73 -4.92 12.63
CA ASN A 89 -12.80 -4.79 11.16
C ASN A 89 -14.05 -4.04 10.66
N GLU A 90 -14.44 -3.00 11.39
CA GLU A 90 -15.48 -2.08 10.95
C GLU A 90 -14.83 -0.98 10.11
N ARG A 91 -15.28 -0.81 8.87
CA ARG A 91 -14.76 0.19 7.92
C ARG A 91 -15.83 1.21 7.59
N VAL A 92 -15.48 2.49 7.68
CA VAL A 92 -16.38 3.61 7.39
C VAL A 92 -15.70 4.57 6.43
N ARG A 93 -16.42 4.95 5.37
CA ARG A 93 -16.02 5.97 4.42
C ARG A 93 -16.75 7.26 4.74
N VAL A 94 -16.01 8.35 4.94
CA VAL A 94 -16.58 9.69 5.12
C VAL A 94 -16.21 10.53 3.91
N ILE A 95 -17.20 11.13 3.28
CA ILE A 95 -17.07 11.96 2.08
C ILE A 95 -17.36 13.38 2.50
N VAL A 96 -16.37 14.25 2.31
CA VAL A 96 -16.47 15.67 2.67
C VAL A 96 -16.48 16.47 1.38
N PRO A 97 -17.64 17.00 0.96
CA PRO A 97 -17.70 17.89 -0.20
C PRO A 97 -16.94 19.19 0.05
N VAL A 98 -16.23 19.68 -0.96
CA VAL A 98 -15.39 20.87 -0.89
C VAL A 98 -15.64 21.78 -2.10
N SER A 99 -16.00 23.02 -1.81
CA SER A 99 -16.27 24.05 -2.83
C SER A 99 -15.00 24.47 -3.59
N GLU A 100 -15.16 24.92 -4.83
CA GLU A 100 -14.06 25.44 -5.64
C GLU A 100 -13.64 26.87 -5.24
N GLU A 101 -14.59 27.70 -4.80
CA GLU A 101 -14.33 29.10 -4.41
C GLU A 101 -13.44 29.20 -3.18
N ASN A 102 -13.63 28.31 -2.20
CA ASN A 102 -12.78 28.19 -1.03
C ASN A 102 -12.53 26.70 -0.69
N PRO A 103 -11.51 26.07 -1.29
CA PRO A 103 -11.24 24.66 -1.07
C PRO A 103 -10.50 24.47 0.27
N SER A 104 -11.26 24.49 1.36
CA SER A 104 -10.76 24.34 2.73
C SER A 104 -11.53 23.27 3.51
N VAL A 105 -10.80 22.49 4.30
CA VAL A 105 -11.35 21.45 5.19
C VAL A 105 -10.63 21.55 6.54
N PRO A 106 -11.29 21.33 7.68
CA PRO A 106 -10.58 21.24 8.96
C PRO A 106 -9.64 20.02 9.01
N SER A 107 -8.46 20.20 9.60
CA SER A 107 -7.47 19.12 9.73
C SER A 107 -7.86 18.08 10.79
N SER A 108 -7.74 16.81 10.44
CA SER A 108 -8.03 15.64 11.29
C SER A 108 -6.80 15.21 12.10
N VAL A 109 -5.61 15.79 11.85
CA VAL A 109 -4.32 15.42 12.47
C VAL A 109 -4.35 15.45 14.01
N ARG A 110 -5.10 16.38 14.59
CA ARG A 110 -5.24 16.48 16.06
C ARG A 110 -5.96 15.27 16.66
N LEU A 111 -6.85 14.64 15.90
CA LEU A 111 -7.57 13.44 16.32
C LEU A 111 -6.81 12.18 15.90
N PHE A 112 -6.25 12.15 14.70
CA PHE A 112 -5.57 11.00 14.11
C PHE A 112 -4.23 11.42 13.51
N ARG A 113 -3.12 11.03 14.15
CA ARG A 113 -1.77 11.44 13.73
C ARG A 113 -1.43 10.99 12.31
N GLY A 114 -1.91 9.81 11.91
CA GLY A 114 -1.74 9.27 10.56
C GLY A 114 -2.32 10.12 9.44
N ALA A 115 -3.15 11.14 9.72
CA ALA A 115 -3.69 12.01 8.67
C ALA A 115 -2.64 12.95 8.03
N ASP A 116 -1.54 13.28 8.73
CA ASP A 116 -0.68 14.41 8.34
C ASP A 116 -0.08 14.30 6.92
N TRP A 117 0.49 13.16 6.53
CA TRP A 117 1.00 13.01 5.16
C TRP A 117 -0.09 12.92 4.09
N PHE A 118 -1.22 12.29 4.41
CA PHE A 118 -2.33 12.20 3.46
C PHE A 118 -2.98 13.57 3.20
N GLU A 119 -3.17 14.39 4.24
CA GLU A 119 -3.68 15.77 4.09
C GLU A 119 -2.70 16.62 3.25
N ARG A 120 -1.39 16.48 3.50
CA ARG A 120 -0.36 17.15 2.69
C ARG A 120 -0.36 16.70 1.22
N GLU A 121 -0.56 15.42 0.96
CA GLU A 121 -0.65 14.88 -0.41
C GLU A 121 -1.84 15.48 -1.16
N VAL A 122 -3.01 15.56 -0.52
CA VAL A 122 -4.20 16.20 -1.10
C VAL A 122 -3.98 17.69 -1.33
N TYR A 123 -3.34 18.39 -0.40
CA TYR A 123 -2.96 19.79 -0.57
C TYR A 123 -2.03 19.99 -1.76
N ASP A 124 -0.98 19.18 -1.87
CA ASP A 124 0.02 19.33 -2.93
C ASP A 124 -0.57 19.03 -4.32
N LEU A 125 -1.31 17.93 -4.43
CA LEU A 125 -1.75 17.41 -5.73
C LEU A 125 -3.11 17.94 -6.21
N LEU A 126 -3.99 18.40 -5.30
CA LEU A 126 -5.32 18.95 -5.63
C LEU A 126 -5.53 20.39 -5.13
N GLY A 127 -4.67 20.92 -4.24
CA GLY A 127 -4.77 22.30 -3.77
C GLY A 127 -5.85 22.56 -2.74
N ILE A 128 -6.34 21.52 -2.06
CA ILE A 128 -7.31 21.65 -0.96
C ILE A 128 -6.54 21.95 0.33
N LYS A 129 -6.87 23.04 1.00
CA LYS A 129 -6.19 23.49 2.22
C LYS A 129 -6.80 22.83 3.46
N PHE A 130 -5.95 22.43 4.39
CA PHE A 130 -6.37 21.88 5.69
C PHE A 130 -6.16 22.90 6.81
N GLU A 131 -7.25 23.41 7.39
CA GLU A 131 -7.21 24.41 8.46
C GLU A 131 -6.79 23.76 9.78
N GLY A 132 -5.79 24.34 10.44
CA GLY A 132 -5.27 23.82 11.72
C GLY A 132 -4.23 22.70 11.59
N HIS A 133 -3.79 22.38 10.36
CA HIS A 133 -2.73 21.40 10.10
C HIS A 133 -1.36 21.92 10.60
N PRO A 134 -0.54 21.09 11.29
CA PRO A 134 0.73 21.53 11.88
C PRO A 134 1.80 21.88 10.83
N ASP A 135 1.85 21.16 9.70
CA ASP A 135 2.86 21.37 8.65
C ASP A 135 2.30 21.21 7.24
N LEU A 136 1.54 22.20 6.74
CA LEU A 136 0.94 22.15 5.41
C LEU A 136 1.91 22.61 4.31
N ARG A 137 2.99 21.84 4.09
CA ARG A 137 3.91 22.00 2.97
C ARG A 137 3.61 20.98 1.88
N ARG A 138 4.00 21.30 0.64
CA ARG A 138 4.08 20.31 -0.46
C ARG A 138 4.94 19.11 -0.02
N ILE A 139 4.65 17.94 -0.56
CA ILE A 139 5.27 16.68 -0.12
C ILE A 139 5.85 15.88 -1.28
N MET A 140 5.19 15.86 -2.44
CA MET A 140 5.66 15.18 -3.65
C MET A 140 6.32 16.15 -4.62
N LEU A 141 5.80 17.38 -4.69
CA LEU A 141 6.24 18.38 -5.64
C LEU A 141 7.16 19.41 -4.96
N PRO A 142 8.13 19.97 -5.69
CA PRO A 142 8.94 21.08 -5.20
C PRO A 142 8.09 22.28 -4.76
N GLU A 143 8.57 23.05 -3.79
CA GLU A 143 7.84 24.22 -3.24
C GLU A 143 7.51 25.27 -4.31
N ASP A 144 8.37 25.38 -5.31
CA ASP A 144 8.30 26.31 -6.41
C ASP A 144 7.39 25.85 -7.57
N PHE A 145 6.86 24.62 -7.52
CA PHE A 145 6.00 24.10 -8.58
C PHE A 145 4.68 24.86 -8.67
N GLU A 146 4.27 25.23 -9.89
CA GLU A 146 3.00 25.93 -10.14
C GLU A 146 1.93 24.95 -10.64
N GLY A 147 0.82 24.84 -9.91
CA GLY A 147 -0.31 23.99 -10.25
C GLY A 147 -0.43 22.71 -9.41
N HIS A 148 -1.40 21.87 -9.82
CA HIS A 148 -1.90 20.72 -9.09
C HIS A 148 -2.18 19.55 -10.07
N PRO A 149 -1.25 18.60 -10.24
CA PRO A 149 -1.30 17.60 -11.32
C PRO A 149 -2.51 16.66 -11.32
N LEU A 150 -3.13 16.42 -10.15
CA LEU A 150 -4.28 15.52 -10.05
C LEU A 150 -5.60 16.17 -10.44
N ARG A 151 -5.66 17.51 -10.56
CA ARG A 151 -6.89 18.15 -11.05
C ARG A 151 -7.16 17.77 -12.51
N LYS A 152 -8.43 17.75 -12.90
CA LYS A 152 -8.84 17.34 -14.26
C LYS A 152 -8.53 18.39 -15.32
N ASP A 153 -8.43 19.65 -14.93
CA ASP A 153 -8.04 20.78 -15.78
C ASP A 153 -6.52 20.87 -16.04
N PHE A 154 -5.70 20.16 -15.26
CA PHE A 154 -4.25 20.20 -15.44
C PHE A 154 -3.82 19.47 -16.72
N PRO A 155 -3.02 20.10 -17.60
CA PRO A 155 -2.65 19.51 -18.89
C PRO A 155 -1.69 18.33 -18.72
N THR A 156 -2.06 17.17 -19.25
CA THR A 156 -1.22 15.95 -19.21
C THR A 156 -0.04 15.99 -20.20
N LYS A 157 -0.04 16.93 -21.17
CA LYS A 157 1.01 17.08 -22.20
C LYS A 157 1.39 18.55 -22.34
N GLY A 158 2.66 18.81 -22.65
CA GLY A 158 3.14 20.16 -23.02
C GLY A 158 3.62 21.04 -21.85
N VAL A 159 3.70 20.50 -20.64
CA VAL A 159 4.35 21.18 -19.51
C VAL A 159 5.86 21.12 -19.74
N LYS A 160 6.55 22.25 -19.58
CA LYS A 160 8.03 22.29 -19.67
C LYS A 160 8.63 21.45 -18.55
N GLU A 161 9.76 20.81 -18.84
CA GLU A 161 10.55 20.13 -17.82
C GLU A 161 10.86 21.11 -16.68
N TYR A 162 10.47 20.73 -15.47
CA TYR A 162 10.55 21.58 -14.30
C TYR A 162 11.69 21.09 -13.40
N VAL A 163 12.68 21.93 -13.18
CA VAL A 163 13.76 21.67 -12.23
C VAL A 163 13.43 22.46 -10.97
N GLY A 164 12.85 21.78 -9.98
CA GLY A 164 12.60 22.38 -8.67
C GLY A 164 13.91 22.69 -7.96
N THR A 165 13.99 23.88 -7.36
CA THR A 165 15.23 24.37 -6.73
C THR A 165 15.07 24.67 -5.24
N LYS A 166 13.83 24.68 -4.74
CA LYS A 166 13.53 25.13 -3.37
C LYS A 166 12.97 24.01 -2.53
N TYR A 167 13.69 23.71 -1.45
CA TYR A 167 13.23 22.89 -0.35
C TYR A 167 13.65 23.56 0.97
N THR A 168 12.68 23.89 1.82
CA THR A 168 12.96 24.49 3.13
C THR A 168 12.75 23.45 4.23
N PRO A 169 13.82 22.92 4.88
CA PRO A 169 13.66 21.89 5.89
C PRO A 169 12.90 22.40 7.12
N ARG A 170 11.94 21.61 7.62
CA ARG A 170 11.28 21.83 8.92
C ARG A 170 11.45 20.60 9.79
N LEU A 171 12.43 20.71 10.67
CA LEU A 171 12.82 19.64 11.59
C LEU A 171 11.77 19.47 12.69
N VAL A 172 11.22 18.26 12.79
CA VAL A 172 10.50 17.83 13.99
C VAL A 172 11.55 17.55 15.05
N ARG A 173 11.45 18.21 16.21
CA ARG A 173 12.43 18.13 17.30
C ARG A 173 11.89 17.37 18.50
N LEU A 174 12.80 16.82 19.28
CA LEU A 174 12.50 16.28 20.60
C LEU A 174 11.86 17.35 21.52
N PRO A 175 10.84 16.99 22.31
CA PRO A 175 10.28 17.88 23.34
C PRO A 175 11.36 18.40 24.29
N GLY A 176 11.38 19.71 24.56
CA GLY A 176 12.38 20.37 25.41
C GLY A 176 13.70 20.73 24.73
N LYS A 177 13.90 20.35 23.46
CA LYS A 177 15.04 20.76 22.61
C LYS A 177 14.63 21.71 21.48
N GLU A 178 13.57 22.49 21.69
CA GLU A 178 13.17 23.56 20.77
C GLU A 178 14.30 24.61 20.63
N LYS A 179 14.31 25.37 19.52
CA LYS A 179 15.45 26.21 19.10
C LYS A 179 16.05 26.97 20.30
N PRO A 180 17.37 26.85 20.57
CA PRO A 180 18.05 27.82 21.41
C PRO A 180 17.84 29.21 20.81
N GLN A 181 17.45 30.21 21.62
CA GLN A 181 17.25 31.59 21.17
C GLN A 181 18.56 32.24 20.70
N ASP A 182 19.70 31.74 21.16
CA ASP A 182 21.00 32.31 20.82
C ASP A 182 21.89 31.24 20.16
N VAL A 183 22.09 31.43 18.85
CA VAL A 183 23.19 30.82 18.12
C VAL A 183 24.46 31.45 18.69
N PHE A 184 25.50 30.66 18.96
CA PHE A 184 26.84 31.05 19.50
C PHE A 184 27.13 30.78 20.99
N GLU A 185 26.64 29.69 21.58
CA GLU A 185 27.39 29.01 22.67
C GLU A 185 27.96 27.67 22.15
N GLU A 186 29.20 27.37 22.56
CA GLU A 186 29.97 26.19 22.13
C GLU A 186 29.27 24.87 22.48
N GLY A 187 28.48 24.38 21.52
CA GLY A 187 27.72 23.12 21.56
C GLY A 187 26.96 22.90 20.23
N ALA A 188 27.56 23.32 19.12
CA ALA A 188 26.90 23.54 17.84
C ALA A 188 26.13 22.31 17.34
N ARG A 189 24.79 22.43 17.26
CA ARG A 189 23.95 21.45 16.58
C ARG A 189 24.32 21.42 15.10
N MET A 190 24.57 20.22 14.58
CA MET A 190 24.97 20.00 13.19
C MET A 190 23.78 19.50 12.39
N ILE A 191 23.54 20.08 11.22
CA ILE A 191 22.54 19.58 10.29
C ILE A 191 23.25 18.71 9.25
N ILE A 192 22.91 17.42 9.20
CA ILE A 192 23.41 16.48 8.20
C ILE A 192 22.28 16.11 7.24
N ASN A 193 22.58 16.21 5.95
CA ASN A 193 21.71 15.72 4.89
C ASN A 193 22.15 14.32 4.45
N VAL A 194 21.30 13.32 4.68
CA VAL A 194 21.51 11.93 4.25
C VAL A 194 20.59 11.64 3.07
N GLY A 195 21.18 11.50 1.88
CA GLY A 195 20.46 11.27 0.62
C GLY A 195 20.62 12.42 -0.38
N PRO A 196 20.02 12.31 -1.60
CA PRO A 196 19.14 11.23 -2.05
C PRO A 196 19.85 9.93 -2.48
N THR A 197 21.18 9.91 -2.54
CA THR A 197 21.98 8.81 -3.12
C THR A 197 22.76 7.96 -2.10
N HIS A 198 22.27 7.88 -0.85
CA HIS A 198 22.97 7.15 0.21
C HIS A 198 22.79 5.62 0.06
N PRO A 199 23.82 4.77 0.25
CA PRO A 199 23.68 3.32 0.08
C PRO A 199 22.57 2.68 0.95
N ALA A 200 22.44 3.13 2.21
CA ALA A 200 21.44 2.61 3.14
C ALA A 200 19.98 3.01 2.82
N THR A 201 19.74 3.95 1.89
CA THR A 201 18.36 4.33 1.55
C THR A 201 17.70 3.37 0.57
N HIS A 202 18.46 2.46 -0.06
CA HIS A 202 17.98 1.47 -1.06
C HIS A 202 16.95 2.04 -2.05
N GLY A 203 17.13 3.31 -2.41
CA GLY A 203 16.14 4.15 -3.06
C GLY A 203 16.50 5.63 -2.91
N THR A 204 15.66 6.50 -3.47
CA THR A 204 15.87 7.95 -3.50
C THR A 204 15.02 8.64 -2.44
N PHE A 205 15.56 8.77 -1.24
CA PHE A 205 14.94 9.53 -0.15
C PHE A 205 15.96 10.49 0.42
N ARG A 206 15.50 11.66 0.85
CA ARG A 206 16.36 12.62 1.52
C ARG A 206 15.88 12.81 2.94
N MET A 207 16.78 12.53 3.88
CA MET A 207 16.54 12.64 5.32
C MET A 207 17.49 13.69 5.87
N ILE A 208 16.94 14.68 6.55
CA ILE A 208 17.72 15.78 7.12
C ILE A 208 17.65 15.63 8.63
N PHE A 209 18.81 15.39 9.24
CA PHE A 209 18.94 15.19 10.68
C PHE A 209 19.62 16.39 11.33
N GLU A 210 19.07 16.84 12.45
CA GLU A 210 19.70 17.78 13.38
C GLU A 210 20.33 16.96 14.51
N LEU A 211 21.65 17.03 14.61
CA LEU A 211 22.45 16.25 15.54
C LEU A 211 22.98 17.13 16.67
N GLU A 212 23.01 16.56 17.87
CA GLU A 212 23.75 17.07 19.01
C GLU A 212 24.80 16.01 19.38
N GLY A 213 26.05 16.23 18.94
CA GLY A 213 27.05 15.15 18.94
C GLY A 213 26.66 14.03 17.97
N GLU A 214 26.37 12.84 18.49
CA GLU A 214 25.93 11.66 17.73
C GLU A 214 24.41 11.43 17.74
N ASP A 215 23.70 12.12 18.64
CA ASP A 215 22.30 11.85 18.93
C ASP A 215 21.40 12.69 18.02
N ILE A 216 20.38 12.06 17.45
CA ILE A 216 19.40 12.70 16.57
C ILE A 216 18.39 13.47 17.42
N VAL A 217 18.45 14.80 17.36
CA VAL A 217 17.55 15.71 18.09
C VAL A 217 16.39 16.17 17.23
N GLY A 218 16.58 16.25 15.91
CA GLY A 218 15.51 16.56 14.99
C GLY A 218 15.64 15.82 13.66
N ALA A 219 14.50 15.58 13.02
CA ALA A 219 14.44 14.90 11.73
C ALA A 219 13.38 15.54 10.82
N ASP A 220 13.70 15.66 9.53
CA ASP A 220 12.78 16.00 8.46
C ASP A 220 12.98 15.04 7.29
N LEU A 221 11.90 14.72 6.58
CA LEU A 221 11.87 13.74 5.50
C LEU A 221 11.34 14.39 4.24
N GLU A 222 12.08 14.23 3.15
CA GLU A 222 11.70 14.67 1.82
C GLU A 222 11.59 13.45 0.90
N ILE A 223 10.42 13.34 0.26
CA ILE A 223 10.04 12.28 -0.67
C ILE A 223 9.60 12.90 -2.00
N GLY A 224 9.16 12.09 -2.97
CA GLY A 224 8.69 12.58 -4.27
C GLY A 224 9.74 12.51 -5.39
N TYR A 225 10.98 12.11 -5.08
CA TYR A 225 12.05 11.94 -6.08
C TYR A 225 11.71 10.90 -7.15
N LEU A 226 10.88 9.89 -6.81
CA LEU A 226 10.42 8.87 -7.73
C LEU A 226 8.91 8.99 -8.03
N HIS A 227 8.31 10.15 -7.78
CA HIS A 227 6.90 10.39 -8.10
C HIS A 227 6.73 10.47 -9.62
N ARG A 228 6.00 9.50 -10.20
CA ARG A 228 5.78 9.42 -11.65
C ARG A 228 4.35 9.75 -12.05
N GLY A 229 3.52 10.15 -11.08
CA GLY A 229 2.10 10.40 -11.30
C GLY A 229 1.37 9.14 -11.77
N VAL A 230 1.68 7.97 -11.19
CA VAL A 230 1.08 6.69 -11.61
C VAL A 230 -0.45 6.73 -11.56
N GLU A 231 -1.02 7.37 -10.55
CA GLU A 231 -2.48 7.53 -10.43
C GLU A 231 -3.08 8.36 -11.59
N LYS A 232 -2.41 9.46 -11.99
CA LYS A 232 -2.83 10.30 -13.12
C LYS A 232 -2.66 9.58 -14.46
N ASN A 233 -1.60 8.79 -14.60
CA ASN A 233 -1.40 7.93 -15.76
C ASN A 233 -2.49 6.87 -15.84
N GLY A 234 -2.90 6.29 -14.70
CA GLY A 234 -4.00 5.33 -14.62
C GLY A 234 -5.32 5.89 -15.17
N GLU A 235 -5.64 7.16 -14.91
CA GLU A 235 -6.82 7.85 -15.46
C GLU A 235 -6.83 7.94 -17.00
N ASN A 236 -5.65 7.86 -17.63
CA ASN A 236 -5.49 7.92 -19.09
C ASN A 236 -5.26 6.55 -19.74
N MET A 237 -5.16 5.48 -18.93
CA MET A 237 -4.97 4.11 -19.38
C MET A 237 -6.29 3.32 -19.27
N ARG A 238 -6.43 2.26 -20.07
CA ARG A 238 -7.54 1.33 -19.89
C ARG A 238 -7.32 0.50 -18.62
N TRP A 239 -8.39 -0.02 -18.06
CA TRP A 239 -8.34 -0.81 -16.81
C TRP A 239 -7.33 -1.97 -16.84
N GLU A 240 -7.20 -2.70 -17.95
CA GLU A 240 -6.23 -3.79 -18.09
C GLU A 240 -4.81 -3.32 -18.41
N ASP A 241 -4.67 -2.21 -19.14
CA ASP A 241 -3.36 -1.62 -19.47
C ASP A 241 -2.67 -1.03 -18.24
N PHE A 242 -3.41 -0.86 -17.14
CA PHE A 242 -2.87 -0.40 -15.86
C PHE A 242 -2.16 -1.51 -15.06
N ILE A 243 -2.39 -2.80 -15.35
CA ILE A 243 -1.75 -3.92 -14.63
C ILE A 243 -0.20 -3.82 -14.62
N PRO A 244 0.49 -3.48 -15.72
CA PRO A 244 1.94 -3.31 -15.68
C PRO A 244 2.42 -2.11 -14.84
N MET A 245 1.54 -1.16 -14.49
CA MET A 245 1.87 -0.08 -13.56
C MET A 245 1.89 -0.59 -12.12
N THR A 246 1.04 -1.55 -11.77
CA THR A 246 1.00 -2.13 -10.41
C THR A 246 2.24 -2.98 -10.09
N ASP A 247 2.86 -3.59 -11.11
CA ASP A 247 4.18 -4.23 -10.99
C ASP A 247 5.29 -3.27 -10.54
N ARG A 248 5.15 -1.97 -10.85
CA ARG A 248 6.19 -0.94 -10.67
C ARG A 248 6.03 -0.13 -9.38
N LEU A 249 5.04 -0.48 -8.55
CA LEU A 249 4.86 0.07 -7.21
C LEU A 249 5.90 -0.56 -6.28
N ASN A 250 5.56 -1.69 -5.67
CA ASN A 250 6.55 -2.57 -5.05
C ASN A 250 7.06 -3.58 -6.08
N TYR A 251 8.24 -3.29 -6.65
CA TYR A 251 8.88 -4.14 -7.65
C TYR A 251 9.51 -5.43 -7.09
N LEU A 252 9.55 -5.61 -5.77
CA LEU A 252 10.01 -6.85 -5.12
C LEU A 252 8.89 -7.89 -5.05
N SER A 253 7.66 -7.44 -4.82
CA SER A 253 6.44 -8.26 -4.74
C SER A 253 5.41 -7.91 -5.83
N ALA A 254 5.90 -7.76 -7.06
CA ALA A 254 5.10 -7.32 -8.21
C ALA A 254 3.83 -8.16 -8.45
N TYR A 255 3.91 -9.50 -8.28
CA TYR A 255 2.76 -10.38 -8.47
C TYR A 255 1.66 -10.17 -7.42
N LEU A 256 2.02 -9.86 -6.16
CA LEU A 256 1.06 -9.53 -5.11
C LEU A 256 0.25 -8.28 -5.48
N ASN A 257 0.91 -7.22 -5.94
CA ASN A 257 0.24 -5.98 -6.34
C ASN A 257 -0.76 -6.25 -7.47
N ASN A 258 -0.35 -7.03 -8.46
CA ASN A 258 -1.21 -7.42 -9.57
C ASN A 258 -2.42 -8.24 -9.12
N MET A 259 -2.22 -9.19 -8.22
CA MET A 259 -3.30 -10.01 -7.66
C MET A 259 -4.35 -9.11 -6.98
N ILE A 260 -3.91 -8.21 -6.10
CA ILE A 260 -4.82 -7.31 -5.36
C ILE A 260 -5.57 -6.39 -6.33
N TYR A 261 -4.90 -5.82 -7.34
CA TYR A 261 -5.55 -4.99 -8.35
C TYR A 261 -6.54 -5.76 -9.22
N THR A 262 -6.17 -6.95 -9.72
CA THR A 262 -7.09 -7.75 -10.54
C THR A 262 -8.30 -8.25 -9.76
N GLU A 263 -8.12 -8.62 -8.50
CA GLU A 263 -9.23 -9.01 -7.64
C GLU A 263 -10.16 -7.83 -7.31
N MET A 264 -9.60 -6.63 -7.14
CA MET A 264 -10.40 -5.40 -7.03
C MET A 264 -11.30 -5.23 -8.27
N LEU A 265 -10.75 -5.36 -9.48
CA LEU A 265 -11.52 -5.25 -10.72
C LEU A 265 -12.56 -6.36 -10.88
N GLU A 266 -12.22 -7.60 -10.55
CA GLU A 266 -13.14 -8.74 -10.67
C GLU A 266 -14.31 -8.63 -9.71
N ARG A 267 -14.08 -8.18 -8.48
CA ARG A 267 -15.13 -7.89 -7.50
C ARG A 267 -15.96 -6.69 -7.94
N PHE A 268 -15.35 -5.66 -8.51
CA PHE A 268 -16.07 -4.50 -9.02
C PHE A 268 -16.96 -4.86 -10.23
N LEU A 269 -16.51 -5.78 -11.08
CA LEU A 269 -17.30 -6.34 -12.20
C LEU A 269 -18.35 -7.36 -11.75
N GLY A 270 -18.26 -7.89 -10.52
CA GLY A 270 -19.15 -8.94 -10.01
C GLY A 270 -18.87 -10.33 -10.59
N ILE A 271 -17.67 -10.56 -11.13
CA ILE A 271 -17.28 -11.82 -11.82
C ILE A 271 -16.36 -12.70 -10.95
N TRP A 272 -16.08 -12.28 -9.71
CA TRP A 272 -15.16 -12.97 -8.82
C TRP A 272 -15.52 -14.44 -8.59
N ASP A 273 -16.81 -14.73 -8.44
CA ASP A 273 -17.30 -16.08 -8.18
C ASP A 273 -17.17 -16.99 -9.40
N ASP A 274 -17.20 -16.42 -10.61
CA ASP A 274 -17.05 -17.16 -11.87
C ASP A 274 -15.59 -17.50 -12.19
N VAL A 275 -14.61 -16.85 -11.53
CA VAL A 275 -13.19 -17.14 -11.75
C VAL A 275 -12.88 -18.58 -11.32
N PRO A 276 -12.29 -19.41 -12.21
CA PRO A 276 -11.99 -20.79 -11.89
C PRO A 276 -11.12 -20.95 -10.65
N GLN A 277 -11.38 -22.00 -9.88
CA GLN A 277 -10.63 -22.25 -8.64
C GLN A 277 -9.14 -22.44 -8.91
N ARG A 278 -8.76 -23.16 -9.98
CA ARG A 278 -7.36 -23.35 -10.36
C ARG A 278 -6.61 -22.02 -10.53
N ALA A 279 -7.23 -21.05 -11.18
CA ALA A 279 -6.64 -19.72 -11.35
C ALA A 279 -6.42 -19.00 -10.01
N LYS A 280 -7.37 -19.12 -9.08
CA LYS A 280 -7.25 -18.57 -7.72
C LYS A 280 -6.10 -19.23 -6.93
N PHE A 281 -5.94 -20.56 -7.03
CA PHE A 281 -4.81 -21.27 -6.41
C PHE A 281 -3.45 -20.84 -6.98
N ILE A 282 -3.33 -20.74 -8.31
CA ILE A 282 -2.10 -20.27 -8.98
C ILE A 282 -1.75 -18.87 -8.49
N ARG A 283 -2.73 -17.98 -8.38
CA ARG A 283 -2.53 -16.62 -7.87
C ARG A 283 -1.98 -16.62 -6.45
N VAL A 284 -2.56 -17.40 -5.55
CA VAL A 284 -2.10 -17.51 -4.16
C VAL A 284 -0.66 -18.04 -4.09
N ILE A 285 -0.32 -19.07 -4.87
CA ILE A 285 1.04 -19.64 -4.88
C ILE A 285 2.07 -18.61 -5.33
N LEU A 286 1.83 -17.94 -6.47
CA LEU A 286 2.74 -16.93 -6.99
C LEU A 286 2.80 -15.68 -6.10
N ALA A 287 1.69 -15.32 -5.44
CA ALA A 287 1.62 -14.24 -4.46
C ALA A 287 2.45 -14.54 -3.20
N GLU A 288 2.33 -15.74 -2.63
CA GLU A 288 3.13 -16.14 -1.46
C GLU A 288 4.63 -16.31 -1.81
N LEU A 289 4.96 -16.75 -3.03
CA LEU A 289 6.34 -16.73 -3.52
C LEU A 289 6.89 -15.29 -3.63
N SER A 290 6.08 -14.34 -4.12
CA SER A 290 6.43 -12.92 -4.11
C SER A 290 6.59 -12.37 -2.68
N ARG A 291 5.78 -12.83 -1.72
CA ARG A 291 5.92 -12.45 -0.31
C ARG A 291 7.26 -12.90 0.27
N ILE A 292 7.63 -14.16 0.03
CA ILE A 292 8.93 -14.71 0.43
C ILE A 292 10.06 -13.92 -0.21
N ALA A 293 9.98 -13.66 -1.52
CA ALA A 293 11.01 -12.89 -2.24
C ALA A 293 11.22 -11.48 -1.68
N ASP A 294 10.15 -10.82 -1.23
CA ASP A 294 10.19 -9.49 -0.61
C ASP A 294 10.87 -9.53 0.77
N HIS A 295 10.46 -10.46 1.65
CA HIS A 295 11.07 -10.62 2.97
C HIS A 295 12.55 -11.02 2.90
N LEU A 296 12.95 -11.85 1.93
CA LEU A 296 14.35 -12.20 1.69
C LEU A 296 15.20 -10.96 1.39
N VAL A 297 14.68 -10.03 0.58
CA VAL A 297 15.39 -8.77 0.29
C VAL A 297 15.37 -7.87 1.51
N SER A 298 14.22 -7.66 2.14
CA SER A 298 14.08 -6.81 3.32
C SER A 298 15.07 -7.16 4.42
N ILE A 299 15.17 -8.43 4.78
CA ILE A 299 16.08 -8.89 5.83
C ILE A 299 17.52 -8.87 5.32
N GLY A 300 17.74 -9.26 4.06
CA GLY A 300 19.08 -9.25 3.47
C GLY A 300 19.68 -7.85 3.42
N THR A 301 18.94 -6.83 2.97
CA THR A 301 19.40 -5.45 2.89
C THR A 301 19.59 -4.86 4.28
N MET A 302 18.65 -5.08 5.20
CA MET A 302 18.79 -4.67 6.60
C MET A 302 20.05 -5.27 7.24
N ALA A 303 20.38 -6.53 6.95
CA ALA A 303 21.60 -7.16 7.44
C ALA A 303 22.86 -6.48 6.87
N VAL A 304 22.90 -6.20 5.56
CA VAL A 304 24.03 -5.50 4.89
C VAL A 304 24.23 -4.10 5.49
N ASP A 305 23.14 -3.39 5.69
CA ASP A 305 23.10 -2.05 6.27
C ASP A 305 23.65 -2.00 7.70
N LEU A 306 23.47 -3.09 8.46
CA LEU A 306 24.05 -3.27 9.79
C LEU A 306 25.48 -3.86 9.75
N GLY A 307 26.00 -4.20 8.56
CA GLY A 307 27.36 -4.69 8.31
C GLY A 307 27.48 -6.21 8.06
N ALA A 308 26.39 -6.97 8.07
CA ALA A 308 26.37 -8.41 7.84
C ALA A 308 26.09 -8.76 6.36
N LEU A 309 27.16 -8.96 5.58
CA LEU A 309 27.07 -9.23 4.14
C LEU A 309 26.71 -10.69 3.78
N THR A 310 27.13 -11.67 4.59
CA THR A 310 26.94 -13.10 4.27
C THR A 310 25.46 -13.53 4.19
N PRO A 311 24.58 -13.13 5.12
CA PRO A 311 23.15 -13.48 5.07
C PRO A 311 22.47 -13.02 3.77
N PHE A 312 22.86 -11.86 3.25
CA PHE A 312 22.33 -11.32 1.99
C PHE A 312 22.56 -12.28 0.81
N TRP A 313 23.76 -12.85 0.68
CA TRP A 313 24.04 -13.79 -0.41
C TRP A 313 23.29 -15.11 -0.29
N TYR A 314 23.06 -15.60 0.93
CA TYR A 314 22.26 -16.81 1.16
C TYR A 314 20.81 -16.59 0.72
N PHE A 315 20.22 -15.44 1.05
CA PHE A 315 18.86 -15.09 0.63
C PHE A 315 18.75 -14.76 -0.86
N PHE A 316 19.74 -14.08 -1.45
CA PHE A 316 19.73 -13.78 -2.88
C PHE A 316 19.80 -15.03 -3.75
N LYS A 317 20.49 -16.08 -3.30
CA LYS A 317 20.45 -17.38 -3.98
C LYS A 317 19.03 -17.95 -4.06
N VAL A 318 18.27 -17.90 -2.96
CA VAL A 318 16.88 -18.38 -2.95
C VAL A 318 16.01 -17.52 -3.86
N ARG A 319 16.19 -16.19 -3.79
CA ARG A 319 15.47 -15.24 -4.64
C ARG A 319 15.70 -15.47 -6.13
N GLU A 320 16.91 -15.82 -6.53
CA GLU A 320 17.24 -16.14 -7.92
C GLU A 320 16.45 -17.35 -8.44
N GLU A 321 16.29 -18.37 -7.61
CA GLU A 321 15.50 -19.55 -7.96
C GLU A 321 14.00 -19.22 -8.04
N ILE A 322 13.50 -18.36 -7.16
CA ILE A 322 12.13 -17.83 -7.25
C ILE A 322 11.94 -17.03 -8.55
N TYR A 323 12.93 -16.23 -8.98
CA TYR A 323 12.87 -15.49 -10.24
C TYR A 323 12.86 -16.39 -11.47
N SER A 324 13.54 -17.53 -11.41
CA SER A 324 13.44 -18.55 -12.45
C SER A 324 12.02 -19.12 -12.55
N VAL A 325 11.31 -19.28 -11.42
CA VAL A 325 9.89 -19.69 -11.42
C VAL A 325 9.01 -18.64 -12.08
N PHE A 326 9.20 -17.34 -11.78
CA PHE A 326 8.46 -16.27 -12.46
C PHE A 326 8.74 -16.22 -13.97
N GLU A 327 9.99 -16.46 -14.36
CA GLU A 327 10.37 -16.57 -15.77
C GLU A 327 9.63 -17.72 -16.47
N TRP A 328 9.55 -18.91 -15.86
CA TRP A 328 8.87 -20.05 -16.46
C TRP A 328 7.35 -19.87 -16.47
N ALA A 329 6.77 -19.34 -15.39
CA ALA A 329 5.32 -19.15 -15.28
C ALA A 329 4.81 -18.04 -16.20
N VAL A 330 5.55 -16.93 -16.32
CA VAL A 330 5.03 -15.71 -16.96
C VAL A 330 5.87 -15.24 -18.16
N GLY A 331 7.16 -15.55 -18.18
CA GLY A 331 8.11 -15.10 -19.21
C GLY A 331 8.90 -13.85 -18.82
N ALA A 332 8.76 -13.37 -17.59
CA ALA A 332 9.48 -12.20 -17.08
C ALA A 332 9.93 -12.43 -15.63
N ARG A 333 11.08 -11.86 -15.25
CA ARG A 333 11.71 -12.11 -13.94
C ARG A 333 11.29 -11.13 -12.85
N LEU A 334 11.09 -9.86 -13.19
CA LEU A 334 10.76 -8.78 -12.24
C LEU A 334 9.32 -8.29 -12.42
N THR A 335 9.04 -7.67 -13.56
CA THR A 335 7.70 -7.19 -13.91
C THR A 335 6.87 -8.35 -14.45
N THR A 336 6.18 -9.04 -13.56
CA THR A 336 5.51 -10.30 -13.92
C THR A 336 4.30 -10.06 -14.81
N SER A 337 3.38 -9.12 -14.49
CA SER A 337 2.12 -8.94 -15.22
C SER A 337 1.40 -10.28 -15.52
N GLY A 338 1.47 -11.23 -14.59
CA GLY A 338 1.02 -12.62 -14.81
C GLY A 338 -0.48 -12.84 -14.61
N THR A 339 -1.15 -11.94 -13.89
CA THR A 339 -2.59 -11.97 -13.72
C THR A 339 -3.29 -11.32 -14.93
N SER A 340 -4.52 -11.73 -15.16
CA SER A 340 -5.45 -11.09 -16.09
C SER A 340 -6.78 -10.96 -15.38
N VAL A 341 -7.59 -9.99 -15.78
CA VAL A 341 -8.97 -9.93 -15.29
C VAL A 341 -9.69 -11.22 -15.76
N GLY A 342 -10.40 -11.91 -14.87
CA GLY A 342 -11.04 -13.19 -15.14
C GLY A 342 -10.15 -14.43 -15.07
N GLY A 343 -8.94 -14.35 -14.49
CA GLY A 343 -8.08 -15.51 -14.22
C GLY A 343 -6.57 -15.28 -14.34
N VAL A 344 -5.85 -16.21 -14.95
CA VAL A 344 -4.40 -16.09 -15.17
C VAL A 344 -4.05 -16.16 -16.65
N ARG A 345 -2.93 -15.52 -17.02
CA ARG A 345 -2.51 -15.46 -18.44
C ARG A 345 -2.02 -16.82 -18.95
N ARG A 346 -1.34 -17.59 -18.12
CA ARG A 346 -0.79 -18.92 -18.46
C ARG A 346 -0.99 -19.86 -17.28
N ASP A 347 -1.12 -21.15 -17.58
CA ASP A 347 -1.12 -22.21 -16.57
C ASP A 347 0.32 -22.51 -16.11
N LEU A 348 0.45 -23.20 -14.98
CA LEU A 348 1.73 -23.69 -14.48
C LEU A 348 2.04 -25.08 -15.07
N ASP A 349 3.17 -25.18 -15.75
CA ASP A 349 3.72 -26.47 -16.21
C ASP A 349 4.16 -27.36 -15.03
N GLU A 350 4.14 -28.68 -15.22
CA GLU A 350 4.55 -29.66 -14.20
C GLU A 350 5.97 -29.40 -13.68
N LYS A 351 6.91 -29.06 -14.57
CA LYS A 351 8.30 -28.70 -14.21
C LYS A 351 8.37 -27.48 -13.29
N THR A 352 7.48 -26.50 -13.51
CA THR A 352 7.41 -25.31 -12.67
C THR A 352 6.91 -25.68 -11.27
N ILE A 353 5.91 -26.57 -11.19
CA ILE A 353 5.41 -27.10 -9.91
C ILE A 353 6.50 -27.87 -9.16
N GLU A 354 7.27 -28.73 -9.84
CA GLU A 354 8.41 -29.43 -9.24
C GLU A 354 9.47 -28.47 -8.71
N LYS A 355 9.79 -27.42 -9.47
CA LYS A 355 10.76 -26.40 -9.04
C LYS A 355 10.27 -25.64 -7.80
N ILE A 356 8.98 -25.31 -7.73
CA ILE A 356 8.39 -24.67 -6.54
C ILE A 356 8.55 -25.58 -5.32
N LYS A 357 8.24 -26.88 -5.46
CA LYS A 357 8.42 -27.85 -4.36
C LYS A 357 9.87 -27.90 -3.87
N TRP A 358 10.83 -28.01 -4.80
CA TRP A 358 12.26 -28.00 -4.46
C TRP A 358 12.71 -26.72 -3.73
N ILE A 359 12.22 -25.54 -4.14
CA ILE A 359 12.54 -24.28 -3.45
C ILE A 359 12.02 -24.30 -2.00
N ILE A 360 10.78 -24.74 -1.82
CA ILE A 360 10.07 -24.69 -0.53
C ILE A 360 10.57 -25.76 0.45
N ASP A 361 10.91 -26.96 -0.04
CA ASP A 361 11.28 -28.09 0.81
C ASP A 361 12.79 -28.18 1.06
N ASP A 362 13.62 -27.80 0.08
CA ASP A 362 15.08 -27.98 0.19
C ASP A 362 15.83 -26.66 0.44
N ILE A 363 15.63 -25.66 -0.42
CA ILE A 363 16.49 -24.46 -0.41
C ILE A 363 16.11 -23.48 0.70
N LEU A 364 14.83 -23.12 0.77
CA LEU A 364 14.34 -22.09 1.69
C LEU A 364 14.61 -22.47 3.15
N PRO A 365 14.29 -23.68 3.64
CA PRO A 365 14.55 -24.05 5.03
C PRO A 365 16.03 -24.03 5.39
N LYS A 366 16.89 -24.45 4.45
CA LYS A 366 18.35 -24.39 4.63
C LYS A 366 18.84 -22.95 4.77
N ALA A 367 18.40 -22.06 3.87
CA ALA A 367 18.78 -20.65 3.91
C ALA A 367 18.28 -19.96 5.18
N LEU A 368 17.04 -20.23 5.61
CA LEU A 368 16.48 -19.69 6.85
C LEU A 368 17.29 -20.16 8.08
N LYS A 369 17.65 -21.45 8.14
CA LYS A 369 18.47 -21.99 9.23
C LYS A 369 19.88 -21.40 9.26
N ASP A 370 20.51 -21.25 8.11
CA ASP A 370 21.85 -20.67 8.01
C ASP A 370 21.84 -19.20 8.45
N VAL A 371 20.82 -18.42 8.06
CA VAL A 371 20.68 -17.02 8.47
C VAL A 371 20.29 -16.88 9.95
N ASP A 372 19.38 -17.71 10.46
CA ASP A 372 19.03 -17.75 11.88
C ASP A 372 20.25 -18.03 12.76
N SER A 373 21.11 -18.97 12.33
CA SER A 373 22.37 -19.26 13.03
C SER A 373 23.36 -18.09 13.02
N LEU A 374 23.32 -17.22 12.00
CA LEU A 374 24.25 -16.09 11.85
C LEU A 374 23.75 -14.79 12.51
N LEU A 375 22.44 -14.56 12.54
CA LEU A 375 21.83 -13.30 13.00
C LEU A 375 21.12 -13.45 14.35
N THR A 376 20.20 -14.40 14.50
CA THR A 376 19.25 -14.44 15.62
C THR A 376 19.92 -14.56 16.98
N LYS A 377 21.00 -15.35 17.07
CA LYS A 377 21.78 -15.56 18.31
C LYS A 377 23.01 -14.67 18.41
N ASN A 378 23.29 -13.86 17.39
CA ASN A 378 24.48 -13.04 17.34
C ASN A 378 24.31 -11.81 18.22
N ARG A 379 25.19 -11.69 19.22
CA ARG A 379 25.17 -10.58 20.17
C ARG A 379 25.27 -9.21 19.48
N ILE A 380 26.11 -9.08 18.46
CA ILE A 380 26.29 -7.80 17.73
C ILE A 380 24.97 -7.39 17.07
N PHE A 381 24.25 -8.33 16.47
CA PHE A 381 22.99 -8.06 15.81
C PHE A 381 21.91 -7.69 16.82
N ILE A 382 21.83 -8.41 17.94
CA ILE A 382 20.89 -8.12 19.02
C ILE A 382 21.15 -6.71 19.60
N ASP A 383 22.42 -6.38 19.92
CA ASP A 383 22.79 -5.08 20.48
C ASP A 383 22.47 -3.91 19.52
N ARG A 384 22.43 -4.17 18.20
CA ARG A 384 22.13 -3.18 17.14
C ARG A 384 20.67 -3.14 16.69
N THR A 385 19.80 -4.01 17.21
CA THR A 385 18.39 -4.10 16.78
C THR A 385 17.40 -4.09 17.93
N ARG A 386 17.79 -4.59 19.09
CA ARG A 386 16.91 -4.68 20.26
C ARG A 386 16.77 -3.33 20.94
N GLY A 387 15.53 -2.90 21.19
CA GLY A 387 15.24 -1.60 21.81
C GLY A 387 15.53 -0.38 20.93
N ILE A 388 15.74 -0.57 19.62
CA ILE A 388 15.95 0.51 18.65
C ILE A 388 14.67 0.71 17.82
N GLY A 389 14.24 1.98 17.66
CA GLY A 389 13.05 2.34 16.89
C GLY A 389 11.80 1.63 17.40
N VAL A 390 11.60 1.69 18.73
CA VAL A 390 10.47 1.10 19.44
C VAL A 390 9.21 1.90 19.13
N ILE A 391 8.14 1.21 18.75
CA ILE A 391 6.80 1.77 18.60
C ILE A 391 5.83 0.95 19.44
N SER A 392 5.00 1.63 20.23
CA SER A 392 3.91 0.98 20.96
C SER A 392 2.75 0.58 20.04
N ALA A 393 1.98 -0.45 20.42
CA ALA A 393 0.79 -0.88 19.69
C ALA A 393 -0.19 0.27 19.39
N GLN A 394 -0.41 1.17 20.36
CA GLN A 394 -1.32 2.30 20.21
C GLN A 394 -0.77 3.33 19.21
N GLU A 395 0.50 3.68 19.31
CA GLU A 395 1.12 4.61 18.36
C GLU A 395 1.15 4.04 16.94
N ALA A 396 1.42 2.75 16.77
CA ALA A 396 1.36 2.09 15.47
C ALA A 396 -0.01 2.27 14.81
N ILE A 397 -1.09 2.07 15.57
CA ILE A 397 -2.48 2.26 15.09
C ILE A 397 -2.75 3.75 14.79
N GLU A 398 -2.35 4.67 15.66
CA GLU A 398 -2.56 6.10 15.47
C GLU A 398 -1.83 6.66 14.24
N TRP A 399 -0.66 6.11 13.91
CA TRP A 399 0.10 6.44 12.70
C TRP A 399 -0.35 5.69 11.44
N GLY A 400 -1.29 4.75 11.54
CA GLY A 400 -1.81 4.01 10.38
C GLY A 400 -0.93 2.85 9.91
N PHE A 401 -0.12 2.27 10.80
CA PHE A 401 0.74 1.14 10.47
C PHE A 401 -0.08 -0.09 10.10
N THR A 402 0.41 -0.84 9.12
CA THR A 402 -0.20 -2.11 8.69
C THR A 402 0.89 -3.14 8.44
N GLY A 403 0.52 -4.43 8.40
CA GLY A 403 1.45 -5.49 8.02
C GLY A 403 2.47 -5.88 9.11
N PRO A 404 3.68 -6.31 8.71
CA PRO A 404 4.68 -6.85 9.63
C PRO A 404 5.12 -5.82 10.68
N SER A 405 5.12 -4.53 10.35
CA SER A 405 5.46 -3.45 11.29
C SER A 405 4.41 -3.28 12.39
N LEU A 406 3.13 -3.48 12.08
CA LEU A 406 2.04 -3.47 13.06
C LEU A 406 2.08 -4.72 13.94
N ARG A 407 2.30 -5.89 13.33
CA ARG A 407 2.44 -7.18 14.02
C ARG A 407 3.68 -7.25 14.92
N GLY A 408 4.75 -6.57 14.55
CA GLY A 408 5.95 -6.43 15.37
C GLY A 408 5.72 -5.62 16.67
N SER A 409 4.66 -4.83 16.73
CA SER A 409 4.30 -3.95 17.85
C SER A 409 3.23 -4.54 18.77
N GLY A 410 2.86 -5.81 18.59
CA GLY A 410 1.93 -6.53 19.48
C GLY A 410 0.49 -6.63 18.98
N VAL A 411 0.17 -6.14 17.78
CA VAL A 411 -1.19 -6.15 17.24
C VAL A 411 -1.37 -7.28 16.22
N ALA A 412 -2.17 -8.29 16.59
CA ALA A 412 -2.49 -9.44 15.75
C ALA A 412 -3.48 -9.07 14.62
N TRP A 413 -3.01 -8.31 13.63
CA TRP A 413 -3.82 -7.85 12.50
C TRP A 413 -3.24 -8.35 11.17
N ASP A 414 -4.04 -9.12 10.43
CA ASP A 414 -3.73 -9.62 9.09
C ASP A 414 -5.02 -9.74 8.27
N ILE A 415 -5.06 -9.09 7.11
CA ILE A 415 -6.27 -9.05 6.27
C ILE A 415 -6.63 -10.45 5.77
N ARG A 416 -5.66 -11.33 5.52
CA ARG A 416 -5.90 -12.68 4.99
C ARG A 416 -6.74 -13.52 5.95
N LYS A 417 -6.70 -13.24 7.26
CA LYS A 417 -7.55 -13.88 8.28
C LYS A 417 -8.80 -13.07 8.62
N VAL A 418 -8.65 -11.74 8.73
CA VAL A 418 -9.73 -10.86 9.20
C VAL A 418 -10.79 -10.62 8.13
N GLN A 419 -10.36 -10.43 6.88
CA GLN A 419 -11.21 -10.30 5.71
C GLN A 419 -10.61 -11.16 4.58
N PRO A 420 -10.80 -12.49 4.64
CA PRO A 420 -10.19 -13.38 3.69
C PRO A 420 -10.59 -13.04 2.25
N TYR A 421 -9.61 -13.13 1.36
CA TYR A 421 -9.73 -12.83 -0.06
C TYR A 421 -8.96 -13.89 -0.85
N GLY A 422 -9.09 -13.92 -2.18
CA GLY A 422 -8.54 -15.03 -2.96
C GLY A 422 -9.17 -16.36 -2.52
N LEU A 423 -8.39 -17.19 -1.84
CA LEU A 423 -8.83 -18.44 -1.22
C LEU A 423 -8.16 -18.65 0.15
N TYR A 424 -7.74 -17.57 0.83
CA TYR A 424 -7.02 -17.68 2.11
C TYR A 424 -7.81 -18.38 3.22
N GLU A 425 -9.14 -18.47 3.09
CA GLU A 425 -10.02 -19.22 4.01
C GLU A 425 -9.74 -20.73 4.04
N LEU A 426 -9.23 -21.29 2.94
CA LEU A 426 -8.98 -22.72 2.81
C LEU A 426 -7.65 -23.15 3.44
N PHE A 427 -6.78 -22.20 3.78
CA PHE A 427 -5.42 -22.49 4.23
C PHE A 427 -5.27 -22.31 5.74
N ASP A 428 -4.60 -23.28 6.36
CA ASP A 428 -4.27 -23.24 7.77
C ASP A 428 -2.86 -22.66 7.98
N PHE A 429 -2.81 -21.45 8.52
CA PHE A 429 -1.59 -20.72 8.87
C PHE A 429 -1.82 -19.85 10.11
N GLU A 430 -0.73 -19.52 10.79
CA GLU A 430 -0.71 -18.67 11.97
C GLU A 430 -0.19 -17.27 11.61
N VAL A 431 -0.66 -16.25 12.31
CA VAL A 431 -0.20 -14.87 12.14
C VAL A 431 0.86 -14.58 13.19
N PRO A 432 2.14 -14.41 12.81
CA PRO A 432 3.20 -14.15 13.77
C PRO A 432 3.06 -12.75 14.37
N VAL A 433 3.23 -12.65 15.68
CA VAL A 433 3.14 -11.40 16.44
C VAL A 433 4.30 -11.33 17.41
N ALA A 434 4.92 -10.17 17.50
CA ALA A 434 5.95 -9.87 18.50
C ALA A 434 5.49 -8.69 19.36
N THR A 435 6.00 -8.58 20.59
CA THR A 435 5.47 -7.64 21.59
C THR A 435 6.26 -6.34 21.74
N GLU A 436 7.57 -6.36 21.46
CA GLU A 436 8.45 -5.25 21.85
C GLU A 436 8.41 -4.05 20.90
N GLY A 437 7.94 -4.21 19.65
CA GLY A 437 7.85 -3.09 18.70
C GLY A 437 9.20 -2.56 18.20
N ASP A 438 10.30 -3.28 18.44
CA ASP A 438 11.64 -2.91 18.02
C ASP A 438 12.02 -3.48 16.63
N VAL A 439 13.19 -3.09 16.12
CA VAL A 439 13.74 -3.61 14.85
C VAL A 439 13.85 -5.13 14.89
N TYR A 440 14.27 -5.70 16.02
CA TYR A 440 14.43 -7.14 16.19
C TYR A 440 13.08 -7.90 16.10
N SER A 441 12.02 -7.37 16.72
CA SER A 441 10.66 -7.92 16.65
C SER A 441 10.14 -7.93 15.22
N ARG A 442 10.35 -6.83 14.47
CA ARG A 442 9.98 -6.73 13.05
C ARG A 442 10.77 -7.71 12.16
N TYR A 443 12.01 -8.02 12.53
CA TYR A 443 12.82 -9.05 11.87
C TYR A 443 12.25 -10.45 12.11
N LEU A 444 11.96 -10.80 13.37
CA LEU A 444 11.41 -12.11 13.73
C LEU A 444 10.07 -12.39 13.06
N VAL A 445 9.17 -11.39 13.03
CA VAL A 445 7.86 -11.51 12.36
C VAL A 445 8.05 -11.88 10.88
N ARG A 446 8.96 -11.21 10.16
CA ARG A 446 9.21 -11.52 8.74
C ARG A 446 9.87 -12.88 8.51
N MET A 447 10.76 -13.31 9.42
CA MET A 447 11.34 -14.65 9.38
C MET A 447 10.26 -15.73 9.50
N GLU A 448 9.34 -15.57 10.46
CA GLU A 448 8.24 -16.51 10.67
C GLU A 448 7.20 -16.44 9.54
N GLU A 449 6.91 -15.25 8.99
CA GLU A 449 6.02 -15.10 7.83
C GLU A 449 6.51 -15.90 6.62
N MET A 450 7.82 -15.98 6.36
CA MET A 450 8.35 -16.83 5.28
C MET A 450 8.05 -18.32 5.51
N VAL A 451 8.08 -18.79 6.75
CA VAL A 451 7.74 -20.17 7.11
C VAL A 451 6.24 -20.43 6.91
N GLN A 452 5.39 -19.48 7.33
CA GLN A 452 3.94 -19.59 7.15
C GLN A 452 3.55 -19.51 5.67
N SER A 453 4.18 -18.64 4.87
CA SER A 453 3.99 -18.59 3.41
C SER A 453 4.37 -19.91 2.75
N ALA A 454 5.48 -20.53 3.16
CA ALA A 454 5.86 -21.86 2.69
C ALA A 454 4.81 -22.93 3.04
N LYS A 455 4.20 -22.87 4.23
CA LYS A 455 3.10 -23.76 4.63
C LYS A 455 1.86 -23.58 3.74
N ILE A 456 1.49 -22.34 3.42
CA ILE A 456 0.38 -22.03 2.51
C ILE A 456 0.65 -22.60 1.11
N ILE A 457 1.87 -22.42 0.58
CA ILE A 457 2.23 -22.93 -0.75
C ILE A 457 2.13 -24.46 -0.81
N ARG A 458 2.59 -25.17 0.23
CA ARG A 458 2.46 -26.64 0.29
C ARG A 458 0.99 -27.08 0.22
N GLN A 459 0.14 -26.49 1.06
CA GLN A 459 -1.30 -26.79 1.07
C GLN A 459 -1.98 -26.45 -0.26
N ALA A 460 -1.57 -25.34 -0.90
CA ALA A 460 -2.10 -24.93 -2.19
C ALA A 460 -1.70 -25.87 -3.32
N LEU A 461 -0.48 -26.43 -3.30
CA LEU A 461 -0.01 -27.40 -4.28
C LEU A 461 -0.68 -28.78 -4.13
N GLU A 462 -1.02 -29.19 -2.91
CA GLU A 462 -1.72 -30.45 -2.64
C GLU A 462 -3.20 -30.42 -3.05
N ASN A 463 -3.86 -29.28 -2.83
CA ASN A 463 -5.31 -29.13 -3.04
C ASN A 463 -5.68 -28.48 -4.38
N MET A 464 -4.74 -28.32 -5.31
CA MET A 464 -4.98 -27.61 -6.57
C MET A 464 -5.92 -28.41 -7.50
N PRO A 465 -7.08 -27.86 -7.90
CA PRO A 465 -7.96 -28.53 -8.85
C PRO A 465 -7.43 -28.46 -10.30
N GLN A 466 -7.82 -29.43 -11.13
CA GLN A 466 -7.56 -29.47 -12.57
C GLN A 466 -8.71 -28.83 -13.37
N ASP A 467 -9.10 -27.60 -12.98
CA ASP A 467 -10.10 -26.82 -13.72
C ASP A 467 -9.45 -25.89 -14.76
N GLY A 468 -10.23 -25.16 -15.55
CA GLY A 468 -9.73 -24.12 -16.45
C GLY A 468 -8.98 -23.00 -15.72
N ILE A 469 -8.15 -22.25 -16.45
CA ILE A 469 -7.36 -21.12 -15.90
C ILE A 469 -8.01 -19.74 -16.11
N ARG A 470 -9.10 -19.70 -16.89
CA ARG A 470 -9.84 -18.48 -17.25
C ARG A 470 -11.33 -18.77 -17.25
N ILE A 471 -12.13 -17.74 -16.97
CA ILE A 471 -13.58 -17.81 -17.07
C ILE A 471 -13.97 -18.31 -18.47
N LYS A 472 -14.79 -19.36 -18.52
CA LYS A 472 -15.45 -19.86 -19.73
C LYS A 472 -16.91 -19.46 -19.63
N SER A 473 -17.31 -18.33 -20.20
CA SER A 473 -18.71 -17.91 -20.16
C SER A 473 -19.17 -17.42 -21.53
N ASP A 474 -20.26 -18.02 -22.02
CA ASP A 474 -21.06 -17.55 -23.15
C ASP A 474 -21.98 -16.36 -22.78
N LYS A 475 -22.10 -16.02 -21.49
CA LYS A 475 -23.14 -15.11 -20.96
C LYS A 475 -22.84 -13.63 -21.09
N PHE A 476 -21.66 -13.24 -21.54
CA PHE A 476 -21.31 -11.83 -21.66
C PHE A 476 -20.39 -11.61 -22.85
N ALA A 477 -20.92 -10.98 -23.89
CA ALA A 477 -20.15 -10.53 -25.04
C ALA A 477 -19.10 -9.44 -24.71
N SER A 478 -18.97 -9.08 -23.42
CA SER A 478 -18.11 -8.06 -22.84
C SER A 478 -17.14 -8.59 -21.76
N LEU A 479 -16.97 -9.93 -21.60
CA LEU A 479 -16.09 -10.48 -20.57
C LEU A 479 -14.58 -10.41 -20.93
N PRO A 480 -13.70 -10.36 -19.90
CA PRO A 480 -12.26 -10.04 -19.99
C PRO A 480 -11.34 -11.13 -20.56
N SER A 481 -11.79 -12.38 -20.60
CA SER A 481 -10.88 -13.48 -20.88
C SER A 481 -10.66 -13.59 -22.39
N LEU A 482 -9.45 -13.27 -22.84
CA LEU A 482 -9.05 -13.54 -24.22
C LEU A 482 -9.29 -15.02 -24.55
N PRO A 483 -9.98 -15.33 -25.66
CA PRO A 483 -10.24 -16.71 -26.05
C PRO A 483 -8.93 -17.41 -26.40
N ASP A 484 -8.95 -18.75 -26.39
CA ASP A 484 -7.78 -19.54 -26.76
C ASP A 484 -7.34 -19.20 -28.18
N LYS A 485 -6.03 -18.95 -28.36
CA LYS A 485 -5.48 -18.56 -29.67
C LYS A 485 -5.84 -19.54 -30.78
N LYS A 486 -5.94 -20.83 -30.48
CA LYS A 486 -6.35 -21.86 -31.45
C LYS A 486 -7.78 -21.64 -31.97
N LEU A 487 -8.69 -21.20 -31.12
CA LEU A 487 -10.08 -20.89 -31.48
C LEU A 487 -10.16 -19.60 -32.29
N VAL A 488 -9.33 -18.60 -31.96
CA VAL A 488 -9.26 -17.32 -32.70
C VAL A 488 -8.96 -17.51 -34.18
N TYR A 489 -8.14 -18.51 -34.54
CA TYR A 489 -7.80 -18.80 -35.94
C TYR A 489 -8.87 -19.63 -36.68
N THR A 490 -9.81 -20.25 -35.96
CA THR A 490 -10.77 -21.22 -36.53
C THR A 490 -12.22 -20.76 -36.47
N GLN A 491 -12.59 -19.92 -35.49
CA GLN A 491 -13.95 -19.45 -35.26
C GLN A 491 -14.02 -17.92 -35.34
N ILE A 492 -14.99 -17.39 -36.08
CA ILE A 492 -15.13 -15.95 -36.28
C ILE A 492 -15.60 -15.24 -35.00
N GLU A 493 -16.41 -15.90 -34.19
CA GLU A 493 -16.88 -15.39 -32.90
C GLU A 493 -15.69 -15.17 -31.96
N ALA A 494 -14.80 -16.15 -31.86
CA ALA A 494 -13.58 -16.04 -31.05
C ALA A 494 -12.68 -14.88 -31.53
N LEU A 495 -12.59 -14.66 -32.84
CA LEU A 495 -11.86 -13.52 -33.40
C LEU A 495 -12.51 -12.17 -33.03
N ILE A 496 -13.83 -12.07 -33.12
CA ILE A 496 -14.57 -10.85 -32.75
C ILE A 496 -14.39 -10.56 -31.25
N HIS A 497 -14.51 -11.56 -30.38
CA HIS A 497 -14.29 -11.40 -28.94
C HIS A 497 -12.85 -11.01 -28.62
N HIS A 498 -11.86 -11.60 -29.29
CA HIS A 498 -10.46 -11.22 -29.14
C HIS A 498 -10.22 -9.76 -29.56
N PHE A 499 -10.77 -9.33 -30.69
CA PHE A 499 -10.65 -7.94 -31.16
C PHE A 499 -11.30 -6.96 -30.19
N LYS A 500 -12.55 -7.22 -29.76
CA LYS A 500 -13.25 -6.37 -28.80
C LYS A 500 -12.55 -6.32 -27.45
N GLY A 501 -12.12 -7.46 -26.91
CA GLY A 501 -11.36 -7.53 -25.67
C GLY A 501 -10.08 -6.70 -25.72
N ILE A 502 -9.32 -6.77 -26.82
CA ILE A 502 -8.09 -5.98 -26.96
C ILE A 502 -8.34 -4.50 -27.21
N VAL A 503 -9.40 -4.12 -27.93
CA VAL A 503 -9.64 -2.72 -28.33
C VAL A 503 -10.48 -1.96 -27.31
N GLU A 504 -11.63 -2.52 -26.91
CA GLU A 504 -12.56 -1.92 -25.96
C GLU A 504 -12.11 -2.16 -24.52
N GLY A 505 -11.61 -3.37 -24.22
CA GLY A 505 -11.22 -3.77 -22.87
C GLY A 505 -12.40 -3.98 -21.92
N VAL A 506 -12.10 -4.25 -20.66
CA VAL A 506 -13.14 -4.35 -19.62
C VAL A 506 -13.68 -2.98 -19.22
N VAL A 507 -15.00 -2.91 -19.01
CA VAL A 507 -15.69 -1.71 -18.56
C VAL A 507 -16.46 -2.02 -17.27
N PRO A 508 -15.93 -1.63 -16.09
CA PRO A 508 -16.64 -1.78 -14.83
C PRO A 508 -17.95 -0.99 -14.79
N PRO A 509 -18.96 -1.45 -14.02
CA PRO A 509 -20.20 -0.72 -13.85
C PRO A 509 -19.97 0.67 -13.24
N PHE A 510 -20.93 1.57 -13.45
CA PHE A 510 -20.86 2.91 -12.90
C PHE A 510 -20.88 2.89 -11.37
N GLY A 511 -19.90 3.53 -10.73
CA GLY A 511 -19.78 3.60 -9.28
C GLY A 511 -18.33 3.67 -8.82
N TRP A 512 -18.11 3.41 -7.53
CA TRP A 512 -16.76 3.29 -6.96
C TRP A 512 -16.62 2.05 -6.10
N PHE A 513 -15.38 1.59 -5.92
CA PHE A 513 -15.09 0.39 -5.15
C PHE A 513 -13.71 0.49 -4.50
N TYR A 514 -13.61 0.09 -3.23
CA TYR A 514 -12.35 -0.09 -2.53
C TYR A 514 -12.08 -1.56 -2.25
N PHE A 515 -10.86 -1.99 -2.51
CA PHE A 515 -10.37 -3.29 -2.08
C PHE A 515 -8.96 -3.16 -1.52
N GLY A 516 -8.74 -3.76 -0.35
CA GLY A 516 -7.43 -3.83 0.30
C GLY A 516 -7.01 -5.29 0.47
N GLY A 517 -5.79 -5.60 0.06
CA GLY A 517 -5.16 -6.91 0.30
C GLY A 517 -3.89 -6.77 1.12
N GLU A 518 -3.45 -7.87 1.73
CA GLU A 518 -2.20 -7.91 2.48
C GLU A 518 -1.03 -8.09 1.50
N ALA A 519 -0.33 -7.01 1.14
CA ALA A 519 0.97 -7.08 0.47
C ALA A 519 2.07 -7.48 1.48
N ALA A 520 3.31 -7.66 1.01
CA ALA A 520 4.43 -8.04 1.90
C ALA A 520 4.74 -6.97 2.96
N ASN A 521 4.48 -5.70 2.66
CA ASN A 521 4.70 -4.57 3.58
C ASN A 521 3.47 -4.19 4.42
N GLY A 522 2.30 -4.76 4.13
CA GLY A 522 1.03 -4.47 4.81
C GLY A 522 -0.13 -4.27 3.86
N GLU A 523 -1.17 -3.53 4.30
CA GLU A 523 -2.39 -3.34 3.51
C GLU A 523 -2.12 -2.49 2.26
N LEU A 524 -2.14 -3.09 1.08
CA LEU A 524 -2.16 -2.37 -0.20
C LEU A 524 -3.61 -2.22 -0.64
N GLY A 525 -4.07 -0.98 -0.72
CA GLY A 525 -5.44 -0.64 -1.11
C GLY A 525 -5.52 -0.06 -2.52
N PHE A 526 -6.55 -0.44 -3.26
CA PHE A 526 -6.95 0.24 -4.49
C PHE A 526 -8.38 0.75 -4.34
N PHE A 527 -8.54 2.05 -4.55
CA PHE A 527 -9.84 2.68 -4.70
C PHE A 527 -10.00 3.14 -6.14
N ALA A 528 -11.08 2.73 -6.79
CA ALA A 528 -11.35 3.11 -8.16
C ALA A 528 -12.75 3.69 -8.34
N ILE A 529 -12.87 4.69 -9.21
CA ILE A 529 -14.14 5.29 -9.64
C ILE A 529 -14.31 5.01 -11.14
N SER A 530 -15.46 4.43 -11.51
CA SER A 530 -15.87 4.21 -12.89
C SER A 530 -17.05 5.10 -13.25
N ASP A 531 -16.93 5.83 -14.35
CA ASP A 531 -18.04 6.54 -15.01
C ASP A 531 -18.74 5.66 -16.06
N GLY A 532 -18.44 4.35 -16.10
CA GLY A 532 -18.93 3.41 -17.10
C GLY A 532 -18.17 3.49 -18.43
N LYS A 533 -16.98 4.10 -18.46
CA LYS A 533 -16.09 4.10 -19.62
C LYS A 533 -14.92 3.12 -19.45
N ARG A 534 -14.19 2.90 -20.55
CA ARG A 534 -12.99 2.05 -20.64
C ARG A 534 -11.80 2.54 -19.81
N THR A 535 -11.79 3.81 -19.45
CA THR A 535 -10.76 4.44 -18.61
C THR A 535 -11.35 4.76 -17.25
N PRO A 536 -10.62 4.53 -16.16
CA PRO A 536 -11.07 4.89 -14.82
C PRO A 536 -11.21 6.41 -14.70
N TRP A 537 -12.23 6.88 -13.99
CA TRP A 537 -12.32 8.30 -13.64
C TRP A 537 -11.24 8.67 -12.63
N ARG A 538 -10.99 7.80 -11.65
CA ARG A 538 -9.96 7.98 -10.62
C ARG A 538 -9.47 6.61 -10.17
N ILE A 539 -8.16 6.45 -10.03
CA ILE A 539 -7.54 5.35 -9.30
C ILE A 539 -6.70 5.96 -8.19
N ARG A 540 -6.99 5.59 -6.96
CA ARG A 540 -6.20 5.90 -5.77
C ARG A 540 -5.54 4.63 -5.29
N ILE A 541 -4.23 4.70 -5.05
CA ILE A 541 -3.43 3.64 -4.47
C ILE A 541 -3.11 4.03 -3.03
N ARG A 542 -3.45 3.16 -2.09
CA ARG A 542 -3.04 3.26 -0.69
C ARG A 542 -1.81 2.37 -0.49
N PRO A 543 -0.58 2.91 -0.52
CA PRO A 543 0.61 2.15 -0.21
C PRO A 543 0.77 1.95 1.30
N PRO A 544 1.17 0.75 1.77
CA PRO A 544 1.50 0.53 3.18
C PRO A 544 2.70 1.35 3.65
N CYS A 545 3.70 1.55 2.80
CA CYS A 545 4.93 2.26 3.16
C CYS A 545 4.73 3.74 3.52
N PHE A 546 3.68 4.39 2.99
CA PHE A 546 3.49 5.84 3.17
C PHE A 546 3.10 6.22 4.59
N ALA A 547 2.14 5.52 5.18
CA ALA A 547 1.78 5.69 6.59
C ALA A 547 2.94 5.30 7.52
N ILE A 548 3.69 4.25 7.17
CA ILE A 548 4.83 3.78 7.99
C ILE A 548 5.97 4.81 7.98
N TYR A 549 6.35 5.31 6.81
CA TYR A 549 7.47 6.25 6.69
C TYR A 549 7.15 7.63 7.27
N GLN A 550 5.88 8.03 7.32
CA GLN A 550 5.46 9.25 8.02
C GLN A 550 5.93 9.29 9.47
N ALA A 551 5.86 8.15 10.17
CA ALA A 551 6.25 8.02 11.57
C ALA A 551 7.77 7.86 11.75
N PHE A 552 8.53 7.57 10.69
CA PHE A 552 9.98 7.33 10.76
C PHE A 552 10.73 8.49 11.42
N ARG A 553 10.34 9.75 11.13
CA ARG A 553 10.96 10.93 11.76
C ARG A 553 10.75 11.03 13.26
N TYR A 554 9.79 10.32 13.84
CA TYR A 554 9.61 10.19 15.28
C TYR A 554 10.36 8.98 15.84
N MET A 555 10.42 7.89 15.07
CA MET A 555 11.15 6.67 15.45
C MET A 555 12.65 6.88 15.62
N VAL A 556 13.25 7.81 14.86
CA VAL A 556 14.70 8.07 14.89
C VAL A 556 15.12 9.06 15.98
N LEU A 557 14.18 9.78 16.59
CA LEU A 557 14.51 10.80 17.58
C LEU A 557 15.06 10.17 18.85
N GLY A 558 16.15 10.72 19.38
CA GLY A 558 16.82 10.22 20.58
C GLY A 558 17.71 9.00 20.34
N HIS A 559 17.79 8.50 19.11
CA HIS A 559 18.73 7.45 18.72
C HIS A 559 20.01 8.04 18.11
N LYS A 560 21.05 7.21 17.98
CA LYS A 560 22.30 7.60 17.34
C LYS A 560 22.16 7.61 15.83
N LEU A 561 23.03 8.37 15.15
CA LEU A 561 23.12 8.35 13.68
C LEU A 561 23.38 6.94 13.12
N ALA A 562 24.04 6.04 13.83
CA ALA A 562 24.25 4.67 13.34
C ALA A 562 22.97 3.79 13.39
N ASP A 563 21.97 4.19 14.19
CA ASP A 563 20.77 3.39 14.45
C ASP A 563 19.66 3.66 13.45
N PHE A 564 19.61 4.85 12.83
CA PHE A 564 18.57 5.17 11.82
C PHE A 564 18.57 4.16 10.67
N VAL A 565 19.75 3.63 10.32
CA VAL A 565 19.95 2.66 9.26
C VAL A 565 19.22 1.35 9.56
N GLY A 566 19.32 0.85 10.80
CA GLY A 566 18.59 -0.33 11.25
C GLY A 566 17.08 -0.09 11.30
N ILE A 567 16.67 1.11 11.75
CA ILE A 567 15.25 1.50 11.77
C ILE A 567 14.68 1.50 10.33
N LEU A 568 15.39 2.12 9.39
CA LEU A 568 14.99 2.24 7.99
C LEU A 568 14.90 0.87 7.30
N GLY A 569 15.89 -0.01 7.50
CA GLY A 569 15.84 -1.38 6.97
C GLY A 569 14.67 -2.19 7.52
N SER A 570 14.32 -1.99 8.80
CA SER A 570 13.28 -2.77 9.48
C SER A 570 11.84 -2.46 9.03
N ILE A 571 11.59 -1.29 8.45
CA ILE A 571 10.28 -0.88 7.97
C ILE A 571 10.03 -1.29 6.50
N ASN A 572 11.08 -1.68 5.78
CA ASN A 572 11.07 -2.17 4.40
C ASN A 572 10.35 -1.22 3.43
N ILE A 573 10.99 -0.10 3.13
CA ILE A 573 10.42 0.91 2.24
C ILE A 573 10.92 0.70 0.81
N VAL A 574 9.97 0.69 -0.12
CA VAL A 574 10.25 0.71 -1.56
C VAL A 574 9.83 2.05 -2.13
N ALA A 575 10.76 2.79 -2.71
CA ALA A 575 10.52 4.15 -3.21
C ALA A 575 9.39 4.21 -4.24
N GLY A 576 9.27 3.20 -5.10
CA GLY A 576 8.22 3.15 -6.12
C GLY A 576 6.81 3.03 -5.55
N GLU A 577 6.65 2.32 -4.44
CA GLU A 577 5.39 2.19 -3.71
C GLU A 577 5.12 3.44 -2.89
N LEU A 578 6.15 3.99 -2.27
CA LEU A 578 6.07 5.19 -1.46
C LEU A 578 5.74 6.42 -2.28
N ASP A 579 6.27 6.63 -3.49
CA ASP A 579 6.07 7.88 -4.25
C ASP A 579 5.00 7.78 -5.33
N ARG A 580 4.71 6.58 -5.85
CA ARG A 580 3.76 6.27 -6.94
C ARG A 580 4.10 6.94 -8.29
#